data_AF-A0A3E2VDM2-F1
#
_entry.id   AF-A0A3E2VDM2-F1
#
_cell.length_a   1.000
_cell.length_b   1.000
_cell.length_c   1.000
_cell.angle_alpha   90.00
_cell.angle_beta   90.00
_cell.angle_gamma   90.00
#
_symmetry.space_group_name_H-M   'P 1'
#
loop_
_entity.id
_entity.type
_entity.pdbx_description
1 polymer ?
#
loop_
_entity_poly.entity_id
_entity_poly.type
_entity_poly.pdbx_seq_one_letter_code
_entity_poly.pdbx_strand_id
1 'polypeptide(L)'
;MEGPIISIDVSNGNSHYILFEKNNKKVGGVHKINHDVEGFARLKTDIKILSDKVGEKVCVVYEATGVYTHPLQRFLEKMISNNISFRR
;
A
#
# COMPACT_ATOMS: atom_id res chain seq x y z
N MET A 1 0.83 -12.72 10.43
CA MET A 1 1.20 -11.31 10.16
C MET A 1 0.74 -10.49 11.36
N GLU A 2 1.66 -9.81 12.05
CA GLU A 2 1.39 -9.25 13.38
C GLU A 2 0.88 -7.79 13.37
N GLY A 3 1.11 -7.04 12.30
CA GLY A 3 0.71 -5.62 12.17
C GLY A 3 -0.21 -5.35 10.97
N PRO A 4 -0.74 -4.12 10.83
CA PRO A 4 -1.58 -3.75 9.70
C PRO A 4 -0.80 -3.76 8.39
N ILE A 5 -1.41 -4.29 7.34
CA ILE A 5 -0.77 -4.50 6.03
C ILE A 5 -1.62 -3.95 4.90
N ILE A 6 -0.95 -3.43 3.88
CA ILE A 6 -1.56 -3.23 2.57
C ILE A 6 -0.86 -4.16 1.59
N SER A 7 -1.61 -5.11 1.04
CA SER A 7 -1.14 -5.99 -0.02
C SER A 7 -1.48 -5.36 -1.37
N ILE A 8 -0.50 -5.20 -2.25
CA ILE A 8 -0.64 -4.56 -3.56
C ILE A 8 -0.22 -5.52 -4.67
N ASP A 9 -1.12 -5.77 -5.62
CA ASP A 9 -0.82 -6.42 -6.89
C ASP A 9 -0.54 -5.34 -7.96
N VAL A 10 0.65 -5.37 -8.55
CA VAL A 10 1.14 -4.34 -9.46
C VAL A 10 1.05 -4.81 -10.91
N SER A 11 0.26 -4.08 -11.70
CA SER A 11 0.12 -4.23 -13.15
C SER A 11 0.72 -3.01 -13.87
N ASN A 12 0.80 -3.09 -15.21
CA ASN A 12 1.24 -1.96 -16.01
C ASN A 12 0.27 -0.75 -15.85
N GLY A 13 0.77 0.35 -15.30
CA GLY A 13 0.05 1.62 -15.16
C GLY A 13 -1.02 1.65 -14.07
N ASN A 14 -1.28 0.55 -13.37
CA ASN A 14 -2.26 0.50 -12.29
C ASN A 14 -1.95 -0.62 -11.27
N SER A 15 -2.51 -0.51 -10.07
CA SER A 15 -2.39 -1.52 -9.03
C SER A 15 -3.71 -1.77 -8.34
N HIS A 16 -3.92 -3.03 -7.94
CA HIS A 16 -4.99 -3.41 -7.04
C HIS A 16 -4.43 -3.61 -5.64
N TYR A 17 -5.17 -3.25 -4.60
CA TYR A 17 -4.71 -3.46 -3.24
C TYR A 17 -5.84 -3.75 -2.26
N ILE A 18 -5.46 -4.38 -1.16
CA ILE A 18 -6.34 -4.76 -0.07
C ILE A 18 -5.69 -4.35 1.26
N LEU A 19 -6.49 -3.78 2.14
CA LEU A 19 -6.10 -3.40 3.50
C LEU A 19 -6.40 -4.54 4.46
N PHE A 20 -5.46 -4.83 5.35
CA PHE A 20 -5.58 -5.79 6.43
C PHE A 20 -5.23 -5.11 7.76
N GLU A 21 -6.10 -5.25 8.74
CA GLU A 21 -5.77 -5.01 10.14
C GLU A 21 -4.95 -6.18 10.71
N LYS A 22 -4.67 -6.14 12.01
CA LYS A 22 -4.15 -7.28 12.76
C LYS A 22 -5.00 -8.53 12.55
N ASN A 23 -4.37 -9.69 12.72
CA ASN A 23 -5.01 -11.00 12.59
C ASN A 23 -5.60 -11.27 11.19
N ASN A 24 -5.01 -10.68 10.14
CA ASN A 24 -5.45 -10.80 8.74
C ASN A 24 -6.91 -10.39 8.50
N LYS A 25 -7.46 -9.50 9.34
CA LYS A 25 -8.83 -9.01 9.16
C LYS A 25 -8.85 -8.01 8.00
N LYS A 26 -9.50 -8.39 6.91
CA LYS A 26 -9.69 -7.53 5.73
C LYS A 26 -10.53 -6.30 6.09
N VAL A 27 -10.11 -5.13 5.61
CA VAL A 27 -10.86 -3.88 5.69
C VAL A 27 -11.36 -3.50 4.31
N GLY A 28 -12.68 -3.44 4.15
CA GLY A 28 -13.31 -3.05 2.89
C GLY A 28 -13.09 -4.05 1.75
N GLY A 29 -13.04 -3.52 0.53
CA GLY A 29 -12.98 -4.27 -0.71
C GLY A 29 -11.58 -4.33 -1.33
N VAL A 30 -11.54 -4.68 -2.62
CA VAL A 30 -10.34 -4.46 -3.44
C VAL A 30 -10.40 -3.02 -3.94
N HIS A 31 -9.31 -2.31 -3.76
CA HIS A 31 -9.13 -0.94 -4.26
C HIS A 31 -8.27 -0.97 -5.51
N LYS A 32 -8.48 -0.01 -6.42
CA LYS A 32 -7.65 0.18 -7.62
C LYS A 32 -7.10 1.60 -7.65
N ILE A 33 -5.82 1.74 -7.99
CA ILE A 33 -5.18 3.02 -8.29
C ILE A 33 -4.49 2.98 -9.63
N ASN A 34 -4.50 4.10 -10.35
CA ASN A 34 -3.59 4.31 -11.47
C ASN A 34 -2.23 4.77 -10.94
N HIS A 35 -1.16 4.58 -11.70
CA HIS A 35 0.19 5.05 -11.36
C HIS A 35 0.37 6.53 -11.70
N ASP A 36 -0.54 7.36 -11.22
CA ASP A 36 -0.54 8.81 -11.36
C ASP A 36 -0.60 9.50 -9.99
N VAL A 37 -0.58 10.83 -9.99
CA VAL A 37 -0.56 11.64 -8.76
C VAL A 37 -1.81 11.39 -7.91
N GLU A 38 -2.98 11.25 -8.54
CA GLU A 38 -4.25 11.08 -7.82
C GLU A 38 -4.33 9.68 -7.19
N GLY A 39 -3.96 8.63 -7.94
CA GLY A 39 -3.93 7.27 -7.45
C GLY A 39 -2.99 7.11 -6.26
N PHE A 40 -1.79 7.69 -6.34
CA PHE A 40 -0.85 7.67 -5.22
C PHE A 40 -1.30 8.53 -4.03
N ALA A 41 -2.00 9.64 -4.25
CA ALA A 41 -2.59 10.43 -3.17
C ALA A 41 -3.69 9.65 -2.41
N ARG A 42 -4.51 8.86 -3.14
CA ARG A 42 -5.50 7.95 -2.55
C ARG A 42 -4.82 6.86 -1.72
N LEU A 43 -3.80 6.18 -2.26
CA LEU A 43 -3.05 5.16 -1.52
C LEU A 43 -2.41 5.74 -0.24
N LYS A 44 -1.83 6.94 -0.31
CA LYS A 44 -1.30 7.65 0.87
C LYS A 44 -2.36 7.87 1.95
N THR A 45 -3.56 8.26 1.52
CA THR A 45 -4.70 8.51 2.41
C THR A 45 -5.13 7.23 3.11
N ASP A 46 -5.25 6.13 2.36
CA ASP A 46 -5.65 4.83 2.89
C ASP A 46 -4.61 4.25 3.87
N ILE A 47 -3.31 4.40 3.57
CA ILE A 47 -2.24 4.04 4.50
C ILE A 47 -2.37 4.82 5.81
N LYS A 48 -2.62 6.13 5.73
CA LYS A 48 -2.78 6.98 6.91
C LYS A 48 -4.02 6.57 7.72
N ILE A 49 -5.16 6.36 7.07
CA ILE A 49 -6.39 5.92 7.73
C ILE A 49 -6.18 4.59 8.46
N LEU A 50 -5.52 3.63 7.81
CA LEU A 50 -5.22 2.33 8.42
C LEU A 50 -4.26 2.47 9.61
N SER A 51 -3.21 3.29 9.46
CA SER A 51 -2.25 3.58 10.53
C SER A 51 -2.93 4.24 11.74
N ASP A 52 -3.77 5.25 11.51
CA ASP A 52 -4.47 5.99 12.56
C ASP A 52 -5.51 5.11 13.26
N LYS A 53 -6.18 4.22 12.51
CA LYS A 53 -7.19 3.28 13.05
C LYS A 53 -6.57 2.21 13.96
N VAL A 54 -5.42 1.67 13.58
CA VAL A 54 -4.76 0.57 14.31
C VAL A 54 -3.76 1.08 15.35
N GLY A 55 -3.32 2.34 15.22
CA GLY A 55 -2.30 2.95 16.08
C GLY A 55 -0.89 2.38 15.86
N GLU A 56 -0.65 1.75 14.71
CA GLU A 56 0.59 1.04 14.40
C GLU A 56 1.10 1.34 13.01
N LYS A 57 2.40 1.08 12.84
CA LYS A 57 3.10 1.19 11.56
C LYS A 57 2.50 0.24 10.52
N VAL A 58 2.12 0.77 9.37
CA VAL A 58 1.58 -0.02 8.26
C VAL A 58 2.72 -0.61 7.42
N CYS A 59 2.62 -1.92 7.14
CA CYS A 59 3.52 -2.60 6.24
C CYS A 59 2.90 -2.72 4.84
N VAL A 60 3.53 -2.14 3.82
CA VAL A 60 3.12 -2.29 2.43
C VAL A 60 3.86 -3.46 1.80
N VAL A 61 3.15 -4.50 1.38
CA VAL A 61 3.71 -5.63 0.64
C VAL A 61 3.21 -5.54 -0.78
N TYR A 62 4.09 -5.66 -1.77
CA TYR A 62 3.67 -5.61 -3.17
C TYR A 62 4.26 -6.74 -3.99
N GLU A 63 3.40 -7.42 -4.75
CA GLU A 63 3.80 -8.37 -5.77
C GLU A 63 3.88 -7.67 -7.13
N ALA A 64 4.89 -8.01 -7.92
CA ALA A 64 4.97 -7.52 -9.28
C ALA A 64 5.81 -8.41 -10.19
N THR A 65 5.30 -8.59 -11.39
CA THR A 65 6.00 -9.24 -12.50
C THR A 65 6.61 -8.19 -13.43
N GLY A 66 7.93 -8.24 -13.65
CA GLY A 66 8.64 -7.29 -14.53
C GLY A 66 8.98 -5.93 -13.89
N VAL A 67 9.06 -4.88 -14.74
CA VAL A 67 9.56 -3.53 -14.40
C VAL A 67 8.47 -2.54 -13.99
N TYR A 68 7.20 -2.96 -13.96
CA TYR A 68 6.06 -2.10 -13.66
C TYR A 68 6.00 -1.61 -12.21
N THR A 69 6.94 -2.05 -11.35
CA THR A 69 7.08 -1.59 -9.97
C THR A 69 7.65 -0.19 -9.81
N HIS A 70 8.41 0.31 -10.79
CA HIS A 70 9.20 1.53 -10.58
C HIS A 70 8.39 2.76 -10.12
N PRO A 71 7.20 3.04 -10.68
CA PRO A 71 6.38 4.17 -10.20
C PRO A 71 5.97 4.01 -8.74
N LEU A 72 5.43 2.83 -8.37
CA LEU A 72 4.99 2.52 -7.01
C LEU A 72 6.17 2.55 -6.03
N GLN A 73 7.29 1.90 -6.38
CA GLN A 73 8.49 1.86 -5.54
C GLN A 73 9.02 3.27 -5.25
N ARG A 74 9.17 4.11 -6.28
CA ARG A 74 9.61 5.51 -6.11
C ARG A 74 8.66 6.32 -5.22
N PHE A 75 7.36 6.06 -5.33
CA PHE A 75 6.37 6.68 -4.46
C PHE A 75 6.53 6.23 -3.01
N LEU A 76 6.68 4.92 -2.76
CA LEU A 76 6.86 4.35 -1.43
C LEU A 76 8.17 4.80 -0.77
N GLU A 77 9.27 4.88 -1.54
CA GLU A 77 10.57 5.38 -1.08
C GLU A 77 10.51 6.84 -0.61
N LYS A 78 9.80 7.71 -1.37
CA LYS A 78 9.56 9.10 -0.96
C LYS A 78 8.68 9.22 0.28
N MET A 79 7.87 8.20 0.57
CA MET A 79 7.04 8.13 1.77
C MET A 79 7.76 7.57 3.00
N ILE A 80 9.03 7.16 2.90
CA ILE A 80 9.84 6.74 4.07
C ILE A 80 10.16 7.96 4.93
N SER A 81 9.16 8.43 5.65
CA SER A 81 9.29 9.35 6.77
C SER A 81 8.22 8.98 7.79
N ASN A 82 8.66 8.17 8.75
CA ASN A 82 8.09 7.88 10.07
C ASN A 82 7.05 6.76 10.29
N ASN A 83 6.20 6.31 9.33
CA ASN A 83 5.15 5.32 9.66
C ASN A 83 4.89 4.18 8.64
N ILE A 84 5.81 3.94 7.69
CA ILE A 84 5.63 2.91 6.66
C ILE A 84 6.90 2.05 6.55
N SER A 85 6.73 0.75 6.35
CA SER A 85 7.77 -0.16 5.85
C SER A 85 7.23 -0.86 4.62
N PHE A 86 8.08 -1.16 3.64
CA PHE A 86 7.65 -1.96 2.49
C PHE A 86 8.58 -3.13 2.20
N ARG A 87 8.01 -4.17 1.60
CA ARG A 87 8.73 -5.36 1.12
C ARG A 87 8.15 -5.78 -0.23
N ARG A 88 9.03 -6.26 -1.09
CA ARG A 88 8.66 -7.00 -2.30
C ARG A 88 8.43 -8.46 -1.94
#